data_AF-A0A6V7URD1-F1
#
_entry.id   AF-A0A6V7URD1-F1
#
_cell.length_a   1.000
_cell.length_b   1.000
_cell.length_c   1.000
_cell.angle_alpha   90.00
_cell.angle_beta   90.00
_cell.angle_gamma   90.00
#
_symmetry.space_group_name_H-M   'P 1'
#
loop_
_entity.id
_entity.type
_entity.pdbx_description
1 polymer ?
#
loop_
_entity_poly.entity_id
_entity_poly.type
_entity_poly.pdbx_seq_one_letter_code
_entity_poly.pdbx_strand_id
1 'polypeptide(L)'
;MLKRECDPAKGGNQNVSECKGNNKFEGYCIDLLNLLHERNEEFNFEIFISRNNQYGARQPDGSWDGIIGHLLRGEADVSVASLTINQDRERVVDFSKPFLTTGISIMIKKPDKQEFSVFSFMAPLSSEIWMYIIFAYVGVSVVIFLVSRFSPYEWRVEEMANGGFTISNDFSVYNCMWFTLAAFMQQGTDILPRSISGRIASSAWWYVVLYNDYRYLIK
;
A
#
# COMPACT_ATOMS: atom_id res chain seq x y z
N MET A 1 -24.98 -6.87 22.54
CA MET A 1 -25.29 -7.85 23.59
C MET A 1 -24.69 -9.17 23.17
N LEU A 2 -23.80 -9.72 23.99
CA LEU A 2 -23.21 -11.03 23.78
C LEU A 2 -23.81 -11.99 24.81
N LYS A 3 -24.18 -13.19 24.36
CA LYS A 3 -24.52 -14.28 25.27
C LYS A 3 -23.21 -14.89 25.74
N ARG A 4 -22.98 -14.94 27.06
CA ARG A 4 -21.81 -15.62 27.61
C ARG A 4 -21.83 -17.08 27.18
N GLU A 5 -20.67 -17.57 26.78
CA GLU A 5 -20.50 -18.95 26.33
C GLU A 5 -20.34 -19.85 27.56
N CYS A 6 -21.48 -20.17 28.15
CA CYS A 6 -21.59 -21.04 29.32
C CYS A 6 -21.62 -22.51 28.87
N ASP A 7 -20.46 -23.06 28.52
CA ASP A 7 -20.32 -24.46 28.12
C ASP A 7 -19.82 -25.30 29.31
N PRO A 8 -20.65 -26.17 29.91
CA PRO A 8 -20.24 -27.00 31.04
C PRO A 8 -19.13 -28.02 30.69
N ALA A 9 -18.82 -28.21 29.40
CA ALA A 9 -17.79 -29.14 28.93
C ALA A 9 -16.39 -28.50 28.79
N LYS A 10 -16.25 -27.16 28.84
CA LYS A 10 -14.95 -26.48 28.80
C LYS A 10 -14.51 -26.14 30.24
N GLY A 11 -13.73 -27.05 30.84
CA GLY A 11 -13.29 -27.02 32.24
C GLY A 11 -12.42 -25.83 32.65
N GLY A 12 -13.01 -24.64 32.72
CA GLY A 12 -12.55 -23.55 33.58
C GLY A 12 -13.52 -23.40 34.76
N ASN A 13 -13.03 -22.99 35.93
CA ASN A 13 -13.84 -22.60 37.09
C ASN A 13 -14.75 -21.41 36.74
N GLN A 14 -15.83 -21.67 35.98
CA GLN A 14 -16.89 -20.70 35.75
C GLN A 14 -17.97 -20.97 36.79
N ASN A 15 -18.20 -20.00 37.67
CA ASN A 15 -19.21 -20.08 38.70
C ASN A 15 -20.58 -20.31 38.03
N VAL A 16 -21.21 -21.46 38.27
CA VAL A 16 -22.51 -21.86 37.68
C VAL A 16 -23.62 -20.82 37.93
N SER A 17 -23.44 -19.93 38.92
CA SER A 17 -24.30 -18.78 39.20
C SER A 17 -24.27 -17.68 38.14
N GLU A 18 -23.17 -17.52 37.40
CA GLU A 18 -23.03 -16.48 36.37
C GLU A 18 -23.86 -16.78 35.11
N CYS A 19 -24.30 -18.03 34.93
CA CYS A 19 -25.03 -18.46 33.72
C CYS A 19 -26.55 -18.56 33.92
N LYS A 20 -27.08 -18.10 35.06
CA LYS A 20 -28.50 -18.15 35.39
C LYS A 20 -29.14 -16.76 35.29
N GLY A 21 -30.40 -16.71 34.83
CA GLY A 21 -31.18 -15.46 34.75
C GLY A 21 -30.58 -14.43 33.78
N ASN A 22 -30.47 -13.18 34.23
CA ASN A 22 -29.93 -12.06 33.43
C ASN A 22 -28.40 -12.09 33.29
N ASN A 23 -27.70 -12.75 34.22
CA ASN A 23 -26.22 -12.78 34.28
C ASN A 23 -25.59 -13.51 33.07
N LYS A 24 -26.38 -14.27 32.31
CA LYS A 24 -25.97 -14.96 31.08
C LYS A 24 -25.62 -14.01 29.92
N PHE A 25 -25.85 -12.71 30.09
CA PHE A 25 -25.66 -11.70 29.04
C PHE A 25 -24.70 -10.61 29.48
N GLU A 26 -23.94 -10.09 28.51
CA GLU A 26 -23.01 -9.01 28.75
C GLU A 26 -22.90 -8.02 27.57
N GLY A 27 -22.28 -6.88 27.86
CA GLY A 27 -21.94 -5.83 26.91
C GLY A 27 -22.75 -4.55 27.11
N TYR A 28 -22.49 -3.57 26.26
CA TYR A 28 -22.94 -2.18 26.43
C TYR A 28 -24.43 -2.00 26.80
N CYS A 29 -25.35 -2.70 26.12
CA CYS A 29 -26.79 -2.60 26.41
C CYS A 29 -27.18 -3.20 27.77
N ILE A 30 -26.43 -4.18 28.28
CA ILE A 30 -26.65 -4.79 29.59
C ILE A 30 -26.17 -3.85 30.69
N ASP A 31 -25.00 -3.24 30.50
CA ASP A 31 -24.47 -2.23 31.42
C ASP A 31 -25.44 -1.05 31.52
N LEU A 32 -26.04 -0.63 30.38
CA LEU A 32 -27.07 0.40 30.37
C LEU A 32 -28.33 0.00 31.17
N LEU A 33 -28.81 -1.24 31.04
CA LEU A 33 -29.95 -1.74 31.81
C LEU A 33 -29.66 -1.79 33.32
N ASN A 34 -28.47 -2.23 33.70
CA ASN A 34 -28.03 -2.24 35.09
C ASN A 34 -28.01 -0.83 35.68
N LEU A 35 -27.48 0.15 34.93
CA LEU A 35 -27.49 1.56 35.34
C LEU A 35 -28.91 2.14 35.48
N LEU A 36 -29.85 1.71 34.64
CA LEU A 36 -31.25 2.10 34.75
C LEU A 36 -31.91 1.52 36.00
N HIS A 37 -31.63 0.26 36.33
CA HIS A 37 -32.10 -0.40 37.54
C HIS A 37 -31.51 0.23 38.81
N GLU A 38 -30.20 0.52 38.82
CA GLU A 38 -29.54 1.21 39.94
C GLU A 38 -30.11 2.61 40.21
N ARG A 39 -30.54 3.31 39.16
CA ARG A 39 -31.11 4.66 39.29
C ARG A 39 -32.58 4.65 39.69
N ASN A 40 -33.32 3.59 39.33
CA ASN A 40 -34.75 3.46 39.54
C ASN A 40 -35.05 2.11 40.19
N GLU A 41 -35.20 2.08 41.51
CA GLU A 41 -35.42 0.83 42.27
C GLU A 41 -36.68 0.05 41.86
N GLU A 42 -37.68 0.73 41.28
CA GLU A 42 -38.90 0.09 40.75
C GLU A 42 -38.66 -0.65 39.42
N PHE A 43 -37.55 -0.37 38.71
CA PHE A 43 -37.26 -0.92 37.39
C PHE A 43 -36.61 -2.30 37.50
N ASN A 44 -37.41 -3.34 37.74
CA ASN A 44 -36.97 -4.73 37.65
C ASN A 44 -37.15 -5.25 36.23
N PHE A 45 -36.16 -6.01 35.72
CA PHE A 45 -36.18 -6.49 34.34
C PHE A 45 -35.78 -7.97 34.23
N GLU A 46 -36.35 -8.66 33.24
CA GLU A 46 -35.91 -9.98 32.80
C GLU A 46 -35.51 -9.91 31.33
N ILE A 47 -34.33 -10.44 31.02
CA ILE A 47 -33.80 -10.38 29.66
C ILE A 47 -34.11 -11.67 28.90
N PHE A 48 -34.73 -11.50 27.74
CA PHE A 48 -34.88 -12.55 26.74
C PHE A 48 -34.48 -12.04 25.34
N ILE A 49 -34.15 -12.98 24.45
CA ILE A 49 -33.75 -12.67 23.06
C ILE A 49 -34.96 -12.88 22.16
N SER A 50 -35.15 -11.99 21.18
CA SER A 50 -36.21 -12.14 20.18
C SER A 50 -36.08 -13.46 19.42
N ARG A 51 -37.22 -14.07 19.09
CA ARG A 51 -37.25 -15.25 18.22
C ARG A 51 -36.49 -14.95 16.92
N ASN A 52 -35.58 -15.84 16.54
CA ASN A 52 -34.70 -15.74 15.36
C ASN A 52 -33.69 -14.57 15.36
N ASN A 53 -33.49 -13.88 16.49
CA ASN A 53 -32.53 -12.78 16.62
C ASN A 53 -32.71 -11.66 15.57
N GLN A 54 -33.97 -11.39 15.21
CA GLN A 54 -34.34 -10.37 14.23
C GLN A 54 -34.69 -9.05 14.91
N TYR A 55 -34.33 -7.93 14.28
CA TYR A 55 -34.66 -6.58 14.74
C TYR A 55 -36.14 -6.22 14.55
N GLY A 56 -36.79 -6.78 13.52
CA GLY A 56 -38.17 -6.48 13.18
C GLY A 56 -38.28 -5.79 11.82
N ALA A 57 -38.94 -6.48 10.90
CA ALA A 57 -39.32 -6.03 9.58
C ALA A 57 -40.83 -6.24 9.39
N ARG A 58 -41.43 -5.36 8.57
CA ARG A 58 -42.84 -5.46 8.22
C ARG A 58 -43.02 -6.57 7.20
N GLN A 59 -43.89 -7.52 7.52
CA GLN A 59 -44.23 -8.66 6.68
C GLN A 59 -45.32 -8.29 5.66
N PRO A 60 -45.49 -9.06 4.57
CA PRO A 60 -46.50 -8.78 3.54
C PRO A 60 -47.94 -8.78 4.05
N ASP A 61 -48.22 -9.53 5.11
CA ASP A 61 -49.51 -9.58 5.81
C ASP A 61 -49.76 -8.35 6.70
N GLY A 62 -48.80 -7.43 6.79
CA GLY A 62 -48.84 -6.23 7.63
C GLY A 62 -48.38 -6.46 9.07
N SER A 63 -48.08 -7.70 9.47
CA SER A 63 -47.52 -8.02 10.78
C SER A 63 -46.04 -7.61 10.88
N TRP A 64 -45.51 -7.58 12.09
CA TRP A 64 -44.09 -7.32 12.35
C TRP A 64 -43.46 -8.51 13.06
N ASP A 65 -42.25 -8.86 12.63
CA ASP A 65 -41.43 -9.88 13.27
C ASP A 65 -40.39 -9.28 14.24
N GLY A 66 -39.49 -10.13 14.75
CA GLY A 66 -38.37 -9.71 15.58
C GLY A 66 -38.78 -8.91 16.83
N ILE A 67 -37.89 -8.02 17.26
CA ILE A 67 -38.09 -7.16 18.44
C ILE A 67 -39.37 -6.32 18.32
N ILE A 68 -39.62 -5.68 17.17
CA ILE A 68 -40.81 -4.85 16.96
C ILE A 68 -42.10 -5.67 17.15
N GLY A 69 -42.14 -6.88 16.61
CA GLY A 69 -43.28 -7.78 16.78
C GLY A 69 -43.54 -8.17 18.25
N HIS A 70 -42.48 -8.37 19.04
CA HIS A 70 -42.60 -8.67 20.47
C HIS A 70 -43.21 -7.51 21.26
N LEU A 71 -42.80 -6.28 20.96
CA LEU A 71 -43.38 -5.07 21.57
C LEU A 71 -44.87 -4.93 21.19
N LEU A 72 -45.21 -5.12 19.91
CA LEU A 72 -46.60 -4.98 19.44
C LEU A 72 -47.55 -6.03 20.01
N ARG A 73 -47.06 -7.24 20.30
CA ARG A 73 -47.85 -8.32 20.90
C ARG A 73 -47.91 -8.26 22.43
N GLY A 74 -47.21 -7.30 23.06
CA GLY A 74 -47.10 -7.22 24.52
C GLY A 74 -46.31 -8.38 25.14
N GLU A 75 -45.44 -9.04 24.36
CA GLU A 75 -44.51 -10.06 24.86
C GLU A 75 -43.27 -9.41 25.51
N ALA A 76 -42.97 -8.16 25.16
CA ALA A 76 -41.91 -7.34 25.75
C ALA A 76 -42.45 -5.95 26.10
N ASP A 77 -42.02 -5.40 27.25
CA ASP A 77 -42.37 -4.03 27.65
C ASP A 77 -41.41 -2.98 27.09
N VAL A 78 -40.12 -3.32 27.04
CA VAL A 78 -39.04 -2.42 26.58
C VAL A 78 -38.03 -3.21 25.75
N SER A 79 -37.48 -2.55 24.73
CA SER A 79 -36.32 -3.07 24.00
C SER A 79 -35.10 -2.18 24.20
N VAL A 80 -33.99 -2.79 24.62
CA VAL A 80 -32.67 -2.14 24.66
C VAL A 80 -31.74 -2.88 23.70
N ALA A 81 -31.60 -2.34 22.50
CA ALA A 81 -30.77 -2.91 21.44
C ALA A 81 -30.18 -1.82 20.54
N SER A 82 -29.24 -2.21 19.68
CA SER A 82 -28.74 -1.37 18.58
C SER A 82 -29.78 -1.27 17.45
N LEU A 83 -30.94 -0.69 17.76
CA LEU A 83 -32.09 -0.61 16.86
C LEU A 83 -32.14 0.77 16.19
N THR A 84 -32.01 0.79 14.86
CA THR A 84 -32.11 2.03 14.08
C THR A 84 -33.56 2.53 14.05
N ILE A 85 -33.74 3.80 14.44
CA ILE A 85 -35.00 4.53 14.31
C ILE A 85 -35.26 4.77 12.82
N ASN A 86 -36.40 4.28 12.32
CA ASN A 86 -36.85 4.51 10.95
C ASN A 86 -38.34 4.91 10.97
N GLN A 87 -38.81 5.48 9.87
CA GLN A 87 -40.19 5.99 9.78
C GLN A 87 -41.25 4.89 9.95
N ASP A 88 -41.02 3.68 9.41
CA ASP A 88 -42.01 2.60 9.51
C ASP A 88 -42.13 2.04 10.92
N ARG A 89 -41.03 1.98 11.70
CA ARG A 89 -41.04 1.54 13.09
C ARG A 89 -41.62 2.62 14.00
N GLU A 90 -41.30 3.90 13.76
CA GLU A 90 -41.83 5.02 14.55
C GLU A 90 -43.36 5.16 14.45
N ARG A 91 -43.98 4.63 13.39
CA ARG A 91 -45.44 4.57 13.26
C ARG A 91 -46.12 3.54 14.15
N VAL A 92 -45.36 2.56 14.67
CA VAL A 92 -45.92 1.41 15.40
C VAL A 92 -45.38 1.27 16.82
N VAL A 93 -44.20 1.82 17.10
CA VAL A 93 -43.61 1.87 18.44
C VAL A 93 -42.99 3.24 18.72
N ASP A 94 -43.04 3.66 19.97
CA ASP A 94 -42.39 4.89 20.42
C ASP A 94 -40.91 4.65 20.72
N PHE A 95 -40.07 5.63 20.36
CA PHE A 95 -38.63 5.61 20.65
C PHE A 95 -38.25 6.71 21.66
N SER A 96 -37.26 6.41 22.49
CA SER A 96 -36.57 7.42 23.27
C SER A 96 -35.67 8.29 22.39
N LYS A 97 -35.02 9.30 22.98
CA LYS A 97 -33.97 10.05 22.27
C LYS A 97 -32.79 9.12 21.97
N PRO A 98 -32.20 9.19 20.76
CA PRO A 98 -31.04 8.36 20.42
C PRO A 98 -29.91 8.56 21.44
N PHE A 99 -29.43 7.45 22.02
CA PHE A 99 -28.29 7.48 22.96
C PHE A 99 -26.94 7.27 22.25
N LEU A 100 -26.96 6.84 20.99
CA LEU A 100 -25.76 6.64 20.16
C LEU A 100 -26.06 7.08 18.73
N THR A 101 -25.24 7.98 18.19
CA THR A 101 -25.30 8.42 16.80
C THR A 101 -24.30 7.62 15.96
N THR A 102 -24.81 6.76 15.09
CA THR A 102 -23.99 5.99 14.15
C THR A 102 -24.34 6.34 12.70
N GLY A 103 -23.38 6.14 11.79
CA GLY A 103 -23.54 6.36 10.35
C GLY A 103 -23.11 5.14 9.54
N ILE A 104 -23.36 5.19 8.23
CA ILE A 104 -22.90 4.16 7.29
C ILE A 104 -21.41 4.37 7.03
N SER A 105 -20.61 3.34 7.30
CA SER A 105 -19.17 3.33 7.06
C SER A 105 -18.79 2.14 6.20
N ILE A 106 -17.83 2.34 5.29
CA ILE A 106 -17.27 1.25 4.47
C ILE A 106 -16.01 0.74 5.16
N MET A 107 -15.98 -0.55 5.49
CA MET A 107 -14.80 -1.22 6.01
C MET A 107 -14.03 -1.87 4.85
N ILE A 108 -12.79 -1.44 4.64
CA ILE A 108 -11.88 -2.04 3.65
C ILE A 108 -10.73 -2.76 4.35
N LYS A 109 -10.24 -3.84 3.72
CA LYS A 109 -9.03 -4.53 4.19
C LYS A 109 -7.86 -3.53 4.10
N LYS A 110 -7.05 -3.45 5.16
CA LYS A 110 -5.81 -2.68 5.16
C LYS A 110 -4.93 -3.18 4.00
N PRO A 111 -4.41 -2.28 3.13
CA PRO A 111 -3.53 -2.70 2.05
C PRO A 111 -2.24 -3.27 2.65
N ASP A 112 -1.74 -4.33 2.02
CA ASP A 112 -0.45 -4.91 2.37
C ASP A 112 0.65 -3.87 2.07
N LYS A 113 1.62 -3.74 2.97
CA LYS A 113 2.75 -2.82 2.75
C LYS A 113 3.57 -3.36 1.60
N GLN A 114 3.87 -2.55 0.59
CA GLN A 114 4.85 -2.93 -0.42
C GLN A 114 6.20 -3.18 0.25
N GLU A 115 6.80 -4.34 -0.01
CA GLU A 115 8.15 -4.63 0.44
C GLU A 115 9.14 -3.82 -0.40
N PHE A 116 10.04 -3.10 0.27
CA PHE A 116 11.10 -2.35 -0.41
C PHE A 116 12.09 -3.33 -1.05
N SER A 117 12.13 -3.39 -2.37
CA SER A 117 13.16 -4.15 -3.09
C SER A 117 14.49 -3.38 -3.05
N VAL A 118 15.61 -4.10 -2.89
CA VAL A 118 16.97 -3.51 -2.91
C VAL A 118 17.27 -2.83 -4.26
N PHE A 119 16.60 -3.25 -5.34
CA PHE A 119 16.74 -2.68 -6.68
C PHE A 119 15.65 -1.65 -7.02
N SER A 120 14.95 -1.11 -6.02
CA SER A 120 13.92 -0.07 -6.25
C SER A 120 14.50 1.18 -6.92
N PHE A 121 15.81 1.42 -6.82
CA PHE A 121 16.49 2.51 -7.53
C PHE A 121 16.55 2.30 -9.06
N MET A 122 16.44 1.06 -9.55
CA MET A 122 16.36 0.75 -10.99
C MET A 122 14.92 0.81 -11.52
N ALA A 123 13.92 0.80 -10.63
CA ALA A 123 12.49 0.82 -10.98
C ALA A 123 12.00 2.04 -11.78
N PRO A 124 12.61 3.25 -11.70
CA PRO A 124 12.22 4.38 -12.55
C PRO A 124 12.39 4.11 -14.05
N LEU A 125 13.18 3.08 -14.41
CA LEU A 125 13.45 2.70 -15.79
C LEU A 125 12.98 1.27 -16.10
N SER A 126 12.35 1.08 -17.25
CA SER A 126 12.05 -0.26 -17.79
C SER A 126 13.34 -1.04 -18.09
N SER A 127 13.30 -2.35 -17.87
CA SER A 127 14.38 -3.29 -18.22
C SER A 127 14.81 -3.19 -19.69
N GLU A 128 13.88 -2.84 -20.58
CA GLU A 128 14.16 -2.63 -22.00
C GLU A 128 15.16 -1.49 -22.23
N ILE A 129 15.01 -0.38 -21.51
CA ILE A 129 15.87 0.79 -21.69
C ILE A 129 17.25 0.53 -21.09
N TRP A 130 17.34 -0.24 -20.00
CA TRP A 130 18.63 -0.74 -19.50
C TRP A 130 19.38 -1.55 -20.55
N MET A 131 18.69 -2.43 -21.28
CA MET A 131 19.32 -3.17 -22.39
C MET A 131 19.78 -2.24 -23.50
N TYR A 132 18.97 -1.24 -23.90
CA TYR A 132 19.38 -0.26 -24.90
C TYR A 132 20.58 0.58 -24.47
N ILE A 133 20.70 0.96 -23.19
CA ILE A 133 21.86 1.68 -22.66
C ILE A 133 23.13 0.83 -22.79
N ILE A 134 23.08 -0.46 -22.44
CA ILE A 134 24.22 -1.37 -22.56
C ILE A 134 24.64 -1.53 -24.03
N PHE A 135 23.69 -1.75 -24.95
CA PHE A 135 23.99 -1.87 -26.37
C PHE A 135 24.57 -0.58 -26.96
N ALA A 136 24.00 0.57 -26.61
CA ALA A 136 24.50 1.88 -27.05
C ALA A 136 25.91 2.15 -26.53
N TYR A 137 26.18 1.83 -25.27
CA TYR A 137 27.51 1.94 -24.66
C TYR A 137 28.56 1.15 -25.46
N VAL A 138 28.32 -0.15 -25.70
CA VAL A 138 29.25 -1.00 -26.46
C VAL A 138 29.40 -0.49 -27.90
N GLY A 139 28.31 -0.12 -28.56
CA GLY A 139 28.33 0.39 -29.93
C GLY A 139 29.17 1.66 -30.08
N VAL A 140 29.03 2.60 -29.15
CA VAL A 140 29.80 3.86 -29.17
C VAL A 140 31.27 3.61 -28.86
N SER A 141 31.61 2.72 -27.93
CA SER A 141 33.02 2.36 -27.67
C SER A 141 33.69 1.78 -28.93
N VAL A 142 32.97 0.94 -29.68
CA VAL A 142 33.47 0.37 -30.95
C VAL A 142 33.64 1.44 -32.02
N VAL A 143 32.66 2.34 -32.19
CA VAL A 143 32.77 3.45 -33.16
C VAL A 143 33.97 4.34 -32.85
N ILE A 144 34.15 4.73 -31.59
CA ILE A 144 35.30 5.55 -31.16
C ILE A 144 36.61 4.81 -31.42
N PHE A 145 36.69 3.51 -31.12
CA PHE A 145 37.86 2.68 -31.40
C PHE A 145 38.20 2.59 -32.89
N LEU A 146 37.19 2.45 -33.76
CA LEU A 146 37.43 2.42 -35.21
C LEU A 146 37.92 3.78 -35.70
N VAL A 147 37.27 4.86 -35.26
CA VAL A 147 37.65 6.24 -35.65
C VAL A 147 39.07 6.56 -35.18
N SER A 148 39.46 6.14 -33.98
CA SER A 148 40.80 6.36 -33.45
C SER A 148 41.88 5.53 -34.16
N ARG A 149 41.53 4.32 -34.62
CA ARG A 149 42.46 3.47 -35.38
C ARG A 149 42.68 3.97 -36.81
N PHE A 150 41.62 4.43 -37.47
CA PHE A 150 41.66 4.87 -38.86
C PHE A 150 42.13 6.31 -39.06
N SER A 151 42.02 7.16 -38.03
CA SER A 151 42.48 8.55 -38.10
C SER A 151 44.00 8.65 -37.87
N PRO A 152 44.81 9.02 -38.88
CA PRO A 152 46.26 9.15 -38.74
C PRO A 152 46.67 10.22 -37.71
N TYR A 153 45.78 11.19 -37.45
CA TYR A 153 46.00 12.30 -36.52
C TYR A 153 45.94 11.94 -35.03
N GLU A 154 45.56 10.70 -34.69
CA GLU A 154 45.53 10.24 -33.29
C GLU A 154 46.81 9.49 -32.88
N TRP A 155 47.67 9.20 -33.85
CA TRP A 155 48.94 8.53 -33.63
C TRP A 155 49.97 9.54 -33.13
N ARG A 156 50.44 9.34 -31.90
CA ARG A 156 51.52 10.14 -31.30
C ARG A 156 52.85 9.62 -31.79
N VAL A 157 53.72 10.52 -32.23
CA VAL A 157 55.15 10.23 -32.36
C VAL A 157 55.78 10.63 -31.03
N GLU A 158 56.10 9.64 -30.20
CA GLU A 158 56.82 9.85 -28.95
C GLU A 158 58.31 9.57 -29.16
N GLU A 159 59.15 10.51 -28.75
CA GLU A 159 60.60 10.33 -28.74
C GLU A 159 60.99 9.53 -27.51
N MET A 160 61.52 8.33 -27.72
CA MET A 160 62.07 7.50 -26.65
C MET A 160 63.33 8.15 -26.08
N ALA A 161 63.59 7.95 -24.79
CA ALA A 161 64.80 8.41 -24.09
C ALA A 161 66.13 7.94 -24.73
N ASN A 162 66.05 7.00 -25.68
CA ASN A 162 67.16 6.36 -26.37
C ASN A 162 67.41 6.97 -27.77
N GLY A 163 66.70 8.04 -28.15
CA GLY A 163 66.83 8.73 -29.44
C GLY A 163 66.08 8.07 -30.61
N GLY A 164 65.13 7.17 -30.33
CA GLY A 164 64.26 6.56 -31.35
C GLY A 164 62.82 7.08 -31.26
N PHE A 165 62.09 7.10 -32.37
CA PHE A 165 60.68 7.51 -32.39
C PHE A 165 59.75 6.29 -32.31
N THR A 166 58.78 6.31 -31.40
CA THR A 166 57.69 5.32 -31.34
C THR A 166 56.36 5.96 -31.73
N ILE A 167 55.53 5.20 -32.43
CA ILE A 167 54.20 5.64 -32.82
C ILE A 167 53.18 4.98 -31.87
N SER A 168 52.65 5.73 -30.90
CA SER A 168 51.72 5.25 -29.88
C SER A 168 50.31 5.80 -30.11
N ASN A 169 49.29 4.96 -29.89
CA ASN A 169 47.88 5.36 -29.91
C ASN A 169 47.27 5.04 -28.54
N ASP A 170 46.86 6.07 -27.81
CA ASP A 170 46.31 5.94 -26.46
C ASP A 170 44.92 5.29 -26.45
N PHE A 171 44.22 5.25 -27.57
CA PHE A 171 42.87 4.68 -27.69
C PHE A 171 42.91 3.18 -28.01
N SER A 172 43.33 2.39 -27.01
CA SER A 172 43.04 0.95 -26.98
C SER A 172 41.53 0.69 -26.76
N VAL A 173 41.04 -0.51 -27.08
CA VAL A 173 39.63 -0.92 -26.86
C VAL A 173 39.21 -0.65 -25.41
N TYR A 174 40.08 -0.99 -24.44
CA TYR A 174 39.85 -0.75 -23.02
C TYR A 174 39.73 0.75 -22.69
N ASN A 175 40.60 1.57 -23.26
CA ASN A 175 40.59 3.02 -23.04
C ASN A 175 39.37 3.68 -23.71
N CYS A 176 38.88 3.15 -24.83
CA CYS A 176 37.64 3.60 -25.45
C CYS A 176 36.42 3.27 -24.58
N MET A 177 36.36 2.06 -24.03
CA MET A 177 35.31 1.66 -23.08
C MET A 177 35.31 2.55 -21.84
N TRP A 178 36.49 2.76 -21.25
CA TRP A 178 36.68 3.65 -20.09
C TRP A 178 36.25 5.08 -20.40
N PHE A 179 36.65 5.62 -21.56
CA PHE A 179 36.24 6.94 -22.02
C PHE A 179 34.71 7.07 -22.13
N THR A 180 34.06 6.09 -22.76
CA THR A 180 32.59 6.10 -22.90
C THR A 180 31.85 5.97 -21.57
N LEU A 181 32.40 5.20 -20.63
CA LEU A 181 31.81 4.98 -19.31
C LEU A 181 31.94 6.24 -18.44
N ALA A 182 33.11 6.85 -18.41
CA ALA A 182 33.35 8.08 -17.69
C ALA A 182 32.47 9.22 -18.22
N ALA A 183 32.35 9.35 -19.55
CA ALA A 183 31.43 10.29 -20.19
C ALA A 183 29.96 10.04 -19.78
N PHE A 184 29.52 8.77 -19.67
CA PHE A 184 28.18 8.41 -19.20
C PHE A 184 27.96 8.77 -17.73
N MET A 185 28.97 8.57 -16.88
CA MET A 185 28.94 8.91 -15.46
C MET A 185 29.21 10.40 -15.18
N GLN A 186 29.29 11.24 -16.21
CA GLN A 186 29.65 12.67 -16.12
C GLN A 186 31.00 12.92 -15.45
N GLN A 187 31.91 11.95 -15.53
CA GLN A 187 33.27 12.05 -15.04
C GLN A 187 34.22 12.41 -16.19
N GLY A 188 35.20 13.26 -15.89
CA GLY A 188 36.28 13.58 -16.82
C GLY A 188 37.25 12.40 -17.00
N THR A 189 37.95 12.37 -18.13
CA THR A 189 39.03 11.42 -18.40
C THR A 189 40.29 12.13 -18.81
N ASP A 190 41.44 11.53 -18.48
CA ASP A 190 42.76 12.05 -18.89
C ASP A 190 43.06 11.78 -20.38
N ILE A 191 42.26 10.93 -21.02
CA ILE A 191 42.38 10.54 -22.43
C ILE A 191 41.30 11.27 -23.23
N LEU A 192 41.68 12.09 -24.20
CA LEU A 192 40.76 12.87 -25.03
C LEU A 192 41.03 12.68 -26.53
N PRO A 193 39.98 12.58 -27.37
CA PRO A 193 40.16 12.44 -28.81
C PRO A 193 40.75 13.73 -29.41
N ARG A 194 41.81 13.57 -30.18
CA ARG A 194 42.48 14.69 -30.86
C ARG A 194 41.95 14.91 -32.27
N SER A 195 41.54 13.84 -32.95
CA SER A 195 41.01 13.94 -34.31
C SER A 195 39.66 14.66 -34.33
N ILE A 196 39.40 15.39 -35.41
CA ILE A 196 38.12 16.07 -35.62
C ILE A 196 36.97 15.05 -35.66
N SER A 197 37.20 13.87 -36.25
CA SER A 197 36.23 12.78 -36.30
C SER A 197 35.95 12.19 -34.92
N GLY A 198 37.00 12.00 -34.11
CA GLY A 198 36.87 11.52 -32.73
C GLY A 198 36.11 12.52 -31.84
N ARG A 199 36.38 13.82 -32.00
CA ARG A 199 35.67 14.88 -31.28
C ARG A 199 34.20 14.97 -31.64
N ILE A 200 33.85 14.82 -32.91
CA ILE A 200 32.45 14.79 -33.35
C ILE A 200 31.72 13.57 -32.76
N ALA A 201 32.33 12.38 -32.82
CA ALA A 201 31.75 11.17 -32.24
C ALA A 201 31.53 11.29 -30.72
N SER A 202 32.52 11.80 -29.99
CA SER A 202 32.41 12.01 -28.54
C SER A 202 31.41 13.10 -28.18
N SER A 203 31.30 14.17 -28.98
CA SER A 203 30.31 15.24 -28.77
C SER A 203 28.88 14.74 -29.00
N ALA A 204 28.67 13.86 -29.98
CA ALA A 204 27.38 13.19 -30.20
C ALA A 204 27.03 12.27 -29.01
N TRP A 205 28.01 11.54 -28.46
CA TRP A 205 27.80 10.73 -27.26
C TRP A 205 27.43 11.57 -26.04
N TRP A 206 28.13 12.69 -25.80
CA TRP A 206 27.80 13.61 -24.72
C TRP A 206 26.38 14.17 -24.83
N TYR A 207 25.93 14.50 -26.04
CA TYR A 207 24.55 14.95 -26.24
C TYR A 207 23.53 13.86 -25.83
N VAL A 208 23.77 12.61 -26.21
CA VAL A 208 22.92 11.47 -25.83
C VAL A 208 22.91 11.26 -24.32
N VAL A 209 24.07 11.33 -23.66
CA VAL A 209 24.17 11.20 -22.21
C VAL A 209 23.40 12.32 -21.50
N LEU A 210 23.64 13.58 -21.87
CA LEU A 210 22.98 14.75 -21.28
C LEU A 210 21.45 14.70 -21.45
N TYR A 211 20.96 14.32 -22.63
CA TYR A 211 19.53 14.19 -22.88
C TYR A 211 18.89 13.11 -22.00
N ASN A 212 19.54 11.95 -21.86
CA ASN A 212 19.03 10.88 -21.01
C ASN A 212 19.02 11.31 -19.54
N ASP A 213 20.13 11.88 -19.03
CA ASP A 213 20.24 12.32 -17.63
C ASP A 213 19.18 13.38 -17.27
N TYR A 214 18.99 14.39 -18.12
CA TYR A 214 17.93 15.39 -17.94
C TYR A 214 16.54 14.76 -17.85
N ARG A 215 16.28 13.71 -18.64
CA ARG A 215 15.00 12.98 -18.61
C ARG A 215 14.83 12.15 -17.34
N TYR A 216 15.92 11.63 -16.76
CA TYR A 216 15.87 10.93 -15.48
C TYR A 216 15.59 11.89 -14.31
N LEU A 217 16.20 13.07 -14.32
CA LEU A 217 16.06 14.04 -13.22
C LEU A 217 14.68 14.72 -13.13
N ILE A 218 13.89 14.71 -14.21
CA ILE A 218 12.57 15.34 -14.26
C ILE A 218 11.43 14.40 -13.84
N LYS A 219 11.73 13.10 -13.68
CA LYS A 219 10.76 12.09 -13.23
C LYS A 219 10.92 11.80 -11.74
#